data_AF-A0A0M0K4Z6-F1
#
_entry.id   AF-A0A0M0K4Z6-F1
#
_cell.length_a   1.000
_cell.length_b   1.000
_cell.length_c   1.000
_cell.angle_alpha   90.00
_cell.angle_beta   90.00
_cell.angle_gamma   90.00
#
_symmetry.space_group_name_H-M   'P 1'
#
loop_
_entity.id
_entity.type
_entity.pdbx_description
1 polymer ?
#
loop_
_entity_poly.entity_id
_entity_poly.type
_entity_poly.pdbx_seq_one_letter_code
_entity_poly.pdbx_strand_id
1 'polypeptide(L)'
;MPGISEELASLFGGGHGSVGGVGRVFARTMLGTCLSETQILAPLVLLNAALVRALSLRLGQQVLSAIVEATVIAFERAHMAAVASDDGQEHACCNAALLLGHLFNFGAVHAALLYELVARLVRGFSESELQVFIGMLTDLKNNKQRAREQGAADGALGRLQKWLKQLASKGQRMNTEVRRQIFVAIMGADDYIDAHGRLTKLKLKRAQQPELVRVLLDCCGQEGIFNRYYSLLGARLCETFREVRFAMNFAFWDAFKQLGDFTLHRAANTAKLLAQLLCKGAVPVSVLKVVKWHGLPERAIFFWQVFLIELLSAPAAEQRAAMVPLRDPEVSDLRDGLLVFIERHVRRMVSKQHAALSEPLQLLIDSLDTA
;
A
#
# COMPACT_ATOMS: atom_id res chain seq x y z
N MET A 1 11.26 -21.82 29.80
CA MET A 1 10.33 -20.91 30.52
C MET A 1 8.95 -21.50 30.36
N PRO A 2 8.35 -22.14 31.38
CA PRO A 2 6.90 -22.41 31.34
C PRO A 2 6.23 -21.06 31.09
N GLY A 3 5.61 -20.91 29.93
CA GLY A 3 5.27 -19.59 29.38
C GLY A 3 4.15 -18.93 30.17
N ILE A 4 4.02 -17.61 30.06
CA ILE A 4 2.88 -16.82 30.56
C ILE A 4 1.53 -17.47 30.16
N SER A 5 1.48 -18.15 29.02
CA SER A 5 0.31 -18.91 28.57
C SER A 5 -0.07 -20.12 29.45
N GLU A 6 0.90 -20.79 30.09
CA GLU A 6 0.66 -21.94 30.98
C GLU A 6 0.21 -21.50 32.37
N GLU A 7 0.82 -20.45 32.91
CA GLU A 7 0.37 -19.82 34.17
C GLU A 7 -1.02 -19.22 34.04
N LEU A 8 -1.32 -18.59 32.90
CA LEU A 8 -2.69 -18.13 32.64
C LEU A 8 -3.63 -19.32 32.47
N ALA A 9 -3.27 -20.36 31.72
CA ALA A 9 -4.15 -21.50 31.51
C ALA A 9 -4.51 -22.24 32.81
N SER A 10 -3.61 -22.30 33.80
CA SER A 10 -3.91 -22.87 35.12
C SER A 10 -4.91 -22.03 35.91
N LEU A 11 -4.89 -20.70 35.78
CA LEU A 11 -5.89 -19.78 36.37
C LEU A 11 -7.29 -19.97 35.75
N PHE A 12 -7.38 -20.39 34.49
CA PHE A 12 -8.65 -20.61 33.77
C PHE A 12 -9.20 -22.05 33.89
N GLY A 13 -8.40 -23.03 34.33
CA GLY A 13 -8.82 -24.44 34.39
C GLY A 13 -9.72 -24.81 35.59
N GLY A 14 -9.91 -23.92 36.57
CA GLY A 14 -10.67 -24.19 37.79
C GLY A 14 -12.14 -23.78 37.71
N GLY A 15 -13.04 -24.72 37.43
CA GLY A 15 -14.48 -24.63 37.73
C GLY A 15 -15.35 -23.84 36.74
N HIS A 16 -16.45 -24.47 36.30
CA HIS A 16 -17.39 -24.01 35.27
C HIS A 16 -18.10 -22.65 35.53
N GLY A 17 -17.91 -22.01 36.69
CA GLY A 17 -18.41 -20.66 36.99
C GLY A 17 -17.36 -19.54 36.86
N SER A 18 -16.06 -19.86 36.87
CA SER A 18 -14.94 -18.90 36.95
C SER A 18 -14.40 -18.46 35.58
N VAL A 19 -14.46 -19.35 34.58
CA VAL A 19 -13.88 -19.15 33.24
C VAL A 19 -14.43 -17.89 32.54
N GLY A 20 -15.73 -17.62 32.69
CA GLY A 20 -16.37 -16.42 32.15
C GLY A 20 -16.06 -15.12 32.89
N GLY A 21 -15.62 -15.19 34.16
CA GLY A 21 -15.22 -14.04 34.98
C GLY A 21 -13.77 -13.64 34.71
N VAL A 22 -12.86 -14.61 34.78
CA VAL A 22 -11.43 -14.39 34.46
C VAL A 22 -11.27 -13.97 33.00
N GLY A 23 -12.08 -14.52 32.08
CA GLY A 23 -12.04 -14.17 30.66
C GLY A 23 -12.46 -12.72 30.41
N ARG A 24 -13.45 -12.24 31.17
CA ARG A 24 -13.89 -10.84 31.12
C ARG A 24 -12.87 -9.88 31.71
N VAL A 25 -12.23 -10.22 32.83
CA VAL A 25 -11.17 -9.39 33.43
C VAL A 25 -9.96 -9.33 32.50
N PHE A 26 -9.54 -10.46 31.95
CA PHE A 26 -8.45 -10.52 30.98
C PHE A 26 -8.77 -9.72 29.72
N ALA A 27 -9.95 -9.90 29.13
CA ALA A 27 -10.41 -9.11 27.99
C ALA A 27 -10.40 -7.62 28.30
N ARG A 28 -10.86 -7.21 29.48
CA ARG A 28 -10.89 -5.79 29.89
C ARG A 28 -9.48 -5.21 30.05
N THR A 29 -8.56 -5.95 30.67
CA THR A 29 -7.17 -5.48 30.84
C THR A 29 -6.42 -5.43 29.52
N MET A 30 -6.57 -6.46 28.67
CA MET A 30 -5.95 -6.50 27.34
C MET A 30 -6.51 -5.43 26.40
N LEU A 31 -7.83 -5.21 26.40
CA LEU A 31 -8.43 -4.13 25.63
C LEU A 31 -8.01 -2.76 26.16
N GLY A 32 -7.86 -2.60 27.48
CA GLY A 32 -7.33 -1.36 28.06
C GLY A 32 -5.91 -1.02 27.61
N THR A 33 -5.06 -2.02 27.33
CA THR A 33 -3.70 -1.80 26.81
C THR A 33 -3.64 -1.65 25.30
N CYS A 34 -4.52 -2.33 24.56
CA CYS A 34 -4.56 -2.27 23.09
C CYS A 34 -5.27 -1.02 22.58
N LEU A 35 -6.37 -0.60 23.23
CA LEU A 35 -7.28 0.44 22.75
C LEU A 35 -6.90 1.81 23.30
N SER A 36 -5.61 2.15 23.23
CA SER A 36 -5.16 3.48 23.62
C SER A 36 -5.82 4.56 22.75
N GLU A 37 -6.31 5.61 23.39
CA GLU A 37 -6.89 6.79 22.74
C GLU A 37 -5.80 7.74 22.22
N THR A 38 -4.55 7.62 22.69
CA THR A 38 -3.49 8.59 22.37
C THR A 38 -2.71 8.29 21.09
N GLN A 39 -2.59 7.02 20.70
CA GLN A 39 -1.83 6.61 19.52
C GLN A 39 -2.21 5.21 19.01
N ILE A 40 -1.88 4.94 17.74
CA ILE A 40 -2.01 3.61 17.14
C ILE A 40 -0.85 2.72 17.59
N LEU A 41 -1.15 1.56 18.17
CA LEU A 41 -0.19 0.65 18.80
C LEU A 41 -0.04 -0.66 18.01
N ALA A 42 0.15 -0.59 16.68
CA ALA A 42 0.13 -1.76 15.79
C ALA A 42 1.01 -2.95 16.25
N PRO A 43 2.26 -2.78 16.70
CA PRO A 43 3.08 -3.90 17.16
C PRO A 43 2.53 -4.58 18.42
N LEU A 44 2.00 -3.78 19.36
CA LEU A 44 1.40 -4.29 20.60
C LEU A 44 0.07 -5.00 20.32
N VAL A 45 -0.73 -4.45 19.41
CA VAL A 45 -2.00 -5.04 18.97
C VAL A 45 -1.77 -6.41 18.31
N LEU A 46 -0.74 -6.53 17.47
CA LEU A 46 -0.34 -7.82 16.88
C LEU A 46 0.07 -8.85 17.94
N LEU A 47 0.91 -8.45 18.90
CA LEU A 47 1.35 -9.33 19.98
C LEU A 47 0.17 -9.84 20.82
N ASN A 48 -0.76 -8.95 21.15
CA ASN A 48 -1.95 -9.30 21.90
C ASN A 48 -2.91 -10.18 21.07
N ALA A 49 -3.06 -9.95 19.76
CA ALA A 49 -3.81 -10.87 18.89
C ALA A 49 -3.22 -12.30 18.88
N ALA A 50 -1.88 -12.41 18.83
CA ALA A 50 -1.19 -13.69 18.88
C ALA A 50 -1.40 -14.40 20.22
N LEU A 51 -1.33 -13.65 21.33
CA LEU A 51 -1.61 -14.17 22.68
C LEU A 51 -3.05 -14.68 22.79
N VAL A 52 -4.02 -13.91 22.32
CA VAL A 52 -5.44 -14.31 22.29
C VAL A 52 -5.63 -15.59 21.49
N ARG A 53 -5.00 -15.70 20.32
CA ARG A 53 -5.05 -16.94 19.54
C ARG A 53 -4.46 -18.10 20.33
N ALA A 54 -3.28 -17.94 20.92
CA ALA A 54 -2.62 -19.00 21.69
C ALA A 54 -3.49 -19.47 22.87
N LEU A 55 -4.10 -18.53 23.61
CA LEU A 55 -5.01 -18.85 24.72
C LEU A 55 -6.28 -19.55 24.24
N SER A 56 -6.85 -19.14 23.11
CA SER A 56 -8.06 -19.77 22.54
C SER A 56 -7.85 -21.24 22.18
N LEU A 57 -6.64 -21.60 21.76
CA LEU A 57 -6.29 -22.99 21.41
C LEU A 57 -6.19 -23.90 22.65
N ARG A 58 -5.91 -23.34 23.85
CA ARG A 58 -5.82 -24.11 25.10
C ARG A 58 -7.07 -24.06 25.95
N LEU A 59 -7.79 -22.93 25.95
CA LEU A 59 -8.95 -22.67 26.82
C LEU A 59 -10.30 -22.83 26.11
N GLY A 60 -10.28 -23.12 24.81
CA GLY A 60 -11.47 -23.28 23.99
C GLY A 60 -12.04 -21.97 23.45
N GLN A 61 -13.03 -22.11 22.57
CA GLN A 61 -13.58 -21.02 21.76
C GLN A 61 -14.31 -19.93 22.57
N GLN A 62 -14.73 -20.23 23.81
CA GLN A 62 -15.51 -19.32 24.66
C GLN A 62 -14.73 -18.05 25.07
N VAL A 63 -13.43 -18.18 25.32
CA VAL A 63 -12.57 -17.03 25.66
C VAL A 63 -12.41 -16.13 24.43
N LEU A 64 -12.23 -16.73 23.26
CA LEU A 64 -12.10 -16.01 22.00
C LEU A 64 -13.37 -15.26 21.63
N SER A 65 -14.56 -15.88 21.77
CA SER A 65 -15.83 -15.20 21.47
C SER A 65 -16.03 -13.99 22.37
N ALA A 66 -15.74 -14.10 23.67
CA ALA A 66 -15.88 -12.98 24.61
C ALA A 66 -14.93 -11.82 24.29
N ILE A 67 -13.68 -12.11 23.89
CA ILE A 67 -12.70 -11.08 23.52
C ILE A 67 -13.11 -10.41 22.20
N VAL A 68 -13.54 -11.20 21.21
CA VAL A 68 -14.00 -10.68 19.91
C VAL A 68 -15.23 -9.79 20.10
N GLU A 69 -16.22 -10.23 20.89
CA GLU A 69 -17.42 -9.44 21.21
C GLU A 69 -17.05 -8.13 21.91
N ALA A 70 -16.20 -8.18 22.94
CA ALA A 70 -15.74 -6.98 23.64
C ALA A 70 -14.97 -6.02 22.74
N THR A 71 -14.17 -6.54 21.80
CA THR A 71 -13.44 -5.73 20.81
C THR A 71 -14.39 -5.05 19.83
N VAL A 72 -15.41 -5.76 19.34
CA VAL A 72 -16.42 -5.21 18.42
C VAL A 72 -17.24 -4.11 19.10
N ILE A 73 -17.65 -4.32 20.36
CA ILE A 73 -18.37 -3.31 21.14
C ILE A 73 -17.49 -2.07 21.36
N ALA A 74 -16.21 -2.27 21.69
CA ALA A 74 -15.28 -1.16 21.88
C ALA A 74 -15.05 -0.39 20.58
N PHE A 75 -14.92 -1.11 19.45
CA PHE A 75 -14.86 -0.52 18.11
C PHE A 75 -16.08 0.35 17.81
N GLU A 76 -17.29 -0.17 18.02
CA GLU A 76 -18.53 0.57 17.73
C GLU A 76 -18.67 1.83 18.59
N ARG A 77 -18.30 1.75 19.87
CA ARG A 77 -18.31 2.91 20.78
C ARG A 77 -17.31 3.98 20.36
N ALA A 78 -16.07 3.58 20.10
CA ALA A 78 -15.02 4.51 19.66
C ALA A 78 -15.35 5.13 18.30
N HIS A 79 -15.92 4.36 17.38
CA HIS A 79 -16.36 4.88 16.09
C HIS A 79 -17.53 5.86 16.22
N MET A 80 -18.55 5.56 17.03
CA MET A 80 -19.64 6.51 17.29
C MET A 80 -19.15 7.80 17.96
N ALA A 81 -18.19 7.70 18.88
CA ALA A 81 -17.58 8.86 19.53
C ALA A 81 -16.76 9.71 18.54
N ALA A 82 -15.93 9.07 17.70
CA ALA A 82 -15.15 9.76 16.66
C ALA A 82 -16.03 10.46 15.61
N VAL A 83 -17.21 9.89 15.30
CA VAL A 83 -18.16 10.51 14.36
C VAL A 83 -18.91 11.70 14.98
N ALA A 84 -19.15 11.67 16.29
CA ALA A 84 -19.92 12.70 17.00
C ALA A 84 -19.06 13.89 17.47
N SER A 85 -17.75 13.73 17.60
CA SER A 85 -16.83 14.72 18.15
C SER A 85 -15.41 14.52 17.61
N ASP A 86 -14.68 15.61 17.37
CA ASP A 86 -13.26 15.65 16.93
C ASP A 86 -12.27 15.18 18.03
N ASP A 87 -12.79 14.58 19.10
CA ASP A 87 -12.05 14.16 20.29
C ASP A 87 -11.43 12.79 20.05
N GLY A 88 -10.18 12.75 19.58
CA GLY A 88 -9.09 11.80 19.91
C GLY A 88 -9.30 10.27 19.92
N GLN A 89 -10.52 9.74 19.78
CA GLN A 89 -10.86 8.33 19.92
C GLN A 89 -10.69 7.54 18.62
N GLU A 90 -10.30 8.22 17.53
CA GLU A 90 -9.94 7.60 16.25
C GLU A 90 -8.87 6.53 16.44
N HIS A 91 -7.87 6.76 17.30
CA HIS A 91 -6.81 5.80 17.57
C HIS A 91 -7.32 4.53 18.26
N ALA A 92 -8.25 4.66 19.20
CA ALA A 92 -8.86 3.51 19.88
C ALA A 92 -9.70 2.68 18.89
N CYS A 93 -10.45 3.34 18.01
CA CYS A 93 -11.18 2.70 16.91
C CYS A 93 -10.23 1.93 15.98
N CYS A 94 -9.15 2.60 15.54
CA CYS A 94 -8.08 2.05 14.72
C CYS A 94 -7.41 0.82 15.36
N ASN A 95 -7.09 0.90 16.64
CA ASN A 95 -6.48 -0.21 17.38
C ASN A 95 -7.43 -1.42 17.51
N ALA A 96 -8.72 -1.20 17.75
CA ALA A 96 -9.73 -2.27 17.80
C ALA A 96 -9.88 -2.97 16.46
N ALA A 97 -9.91 -2.17 15.39
CA ALA A 97 -9.93 -2.65 14.02
C ALA A 97 -8.68 -3.53 13.73
N LEU A 98 -7.47 -3.02 13.96
CA LEU A 98 -6.23 -3.80 13.76
C LEU A 98 -6.22 -5.12 14.55
N LEU A 99 -6.74 -5.11 15.77
CA LEU A 99 -6.82 -6.33 16.59
C LEU A 99 -7.68 -7.40 15.91
N LEU A 100 -8.85 -7.01 15.39
CA LEU A 100 -9.75 -7.91 14.66
C LEU A 100 -9.11 -8.40 13.34
N GLY A 101 -8.38 -7.53 12.64
CA GLY A 101 -7.61 -7.87 11.43
C GLY A 101 -6.56 -8.95 11.69
N HIS A 102 -5.75 -8.79 12.74
CA HIS A 102 -4.74 -9.77 13.11
C HIS A 102 -5.35 -11.08 13.62
N LEU A 103 -6.46 -11.03 14.36
CA LEU A 103 -7.20 -12.24 14.76
C LEU A 103 -7.72 -13.02 13.54
N PHE A 104 -8.09 -12.34 12.46
CA PHE A 104 -8.44 -13.01 11.19
C PHE A 104 -7.22 -13.69 10.59
N ASN A 105 -6.08 -13.01 10.55
CA ASN A 105 -4.84 -13.58 10.04
C ASN A 105 -4.42 -14.84 10.80
N PHE A 106 -4.66 -14.89 12.11
CA PHE A 106 -4.40 -16.06 12.94
C PHE A 106 -5.48 -17.16 12.84
N GLY A 107 -6.55 -16.94 12.08
CA GLY A 107 -7.66 -17.88 11.92
C GLY A 107 -8.54 -17.99 13.15
N ALA A 108 -8.58 -16.94 13.97
CA ALA A 108 -9.40 -16.85 15.15
C ALA A 108 -10.82 -16.35 14.82
N VAL A 109 -10.96 -15.49 13.81
CA VAL A 109 -12.26 -14.94 13.38
C VAL A 109 -12.54 -15.19 11.91
N HIS A 110 -13.83 -15.15 11.56
CA HIS A 110 -14.32 -15.35 10.20
C HIS A 110 -14.15 -14.08 9.35
N ALA A 111 -13.86 -14.23 8.06
CA ALA A 111 -13.69 -13.10 7.13
C ALA A 111 -14.92 -12.18 7.08
N ALA A 112 -16.12 -12.73 7.28
CA ALA A 112 -17.38 -11.99 7.32
C ALA A 112 -17.35 -10.81 8.32
N LEU A 113 -16.70 -10.99 9.47
CA LEU A 113 -16.56 -9.95 10.47
C LEU A 113 -15.67 -8.80 9.97
N LEU A 114 -14.54 -9.10 9.32
CA LEU A 114 -13.68 -8.08 8.72
C LEU A 114 -14.41 -7.29 7.65
N TYR A 115 -15.20 -7.95 6.80
CA TYR A 115 -15.99 -7.25 5.79
C TYR A 115 -17.02 -6.29 6.40
N GLU A 116 -17.65 -6.68 7.52
CA GLU A 116 -18.61 -5.82 8.22
C GLU A 116 -17.94 -4.65 8.95
N LEU A 117 -16.77 -4.88 9.57
CA LEU A 117 -15.96 -3.81 10.19
C LEU A 117 -15.49 -2.80 9.16
N VAL A 118 -14.95 -3.29 8.04
CA VAL A 118 -14.58 -2.47 6.89
C VAL A 118 -15.78 -1.67 6.40
N ALA A 119 -16.99 -2.23 6.38
CA ALA A 119 -18.22 -1.55 5.97
C ALA A 119 -18.75 -0.52 7.00
N ARG A 120 -18.31 -0.58 8.26
CA ARG A 120 -18.65 0.39 9.31
C ARG A 120 -17.67 1.55 9.40
N LEU A 121 -16.36 1.29 9.31
CA LEU A 121 -15.29 2.31 9.21
C LEU A 121 -15.46 3.31 8.04
N VAL A 122 -16.39 3.02 7.15
CA VAL A 122 -16.82 3.85 6.01
C VAL A 122 -17.53 5.13 6.41
N ARG A 123 -18.22 5.11 7.56
CA ARG A 123 -19.19 6.15 7.93
C ARG A 123 -18.52 7.17 8.84
N GLY A 124 -17.67 8.01 8.26
CA GLY A 124 -16.83 8.97 8.97
C GLY A 124 -15.39 8.75 8.51
N PHE A 125 -14.71 9.80 8.06
CA PHE A 125 -13.37 9.66 7.50
C PHE A 125 -12.42 10.63 8.18
N SER A 126 -11.46 10.04 8.87
CA SER A 126 -10.18 10.64 9.24
C SER A 126 -9.03 9.98 8.47
N GLU A 127 -7.88 10.65 8.39
CA GLU A 127 -6.67 10.13 7.73
C GLU A 127 -6.13 8.87 8.46
N SER A 128 -6.36 8.79 9.78
CA SER A 128 -5.98 7.67 10.63
C SER A 128 -6.78 6.39 10.33
N GLU A 129 -8.10 6.51 10.12
CA GLU A 129 -8.99 5.40 9.75
C GLU A 129 -8.66 4.80 8.38
N LEU A 130 -8.20 5.62 7.43
CA LEU A 130 -7.79 5.17 6.09
C LEU A 130 -6.56 4.25 6.13
N GLN A 131 -5.59 4.54 6.99
CA GLN A 131 -4.38 3.72 7.10
C GLN A 131 -4.69 2.33 7.69
N VAL A 132 -5.52 2.27 8.72
CA VAL A 132 -5.97 1.00 9.31
C VAL A 132 -6.81 0.21 8.33
N PHE A 133 -7.66 0.89 7.57
CA PHE A 133 -8.44 0.28 6.51
C PHE A 133 -7.55 -0.36 5.42
N ILE A 134 -6.51 0.33 4.96
CA ILE A 134 -5.53 -0.21 4.00
C ILE A 134 -4.83 -1.45 4.59
N GLY A 135 -4.48 -1.41 5.88
CA GLY A 135 -3.93 -2.55 6.61
C GLY A 135 -4.86 -3.77 6.57
N MET A 136 -6.13 -3.60 6.93
CA MET A 136 -7.14 -4.66 6.88
C MET A 136 -7.34 -5.24 5.48
N LEU A 137 -7.38 -4.39 4.45
CA LEU A 137 -7.46 -4.85 3.07
C LEU A 137 -6.24 -5.69 2.68
N THR A 138 -5.06 -5.27 3.12
CA THR A 138 -3.82 -6.00 2.88
C THR A 138 -3.84 -7.36 3.57
N ASP A 139 -4.34 -7.43 4.80
CA ASP A 139 -4.54 -8.68 5.53
C ASP A 139 -5.53 -9.61 4.82
N LEU A 140 -6.66 -9.07 4.34
CA LEU A 140 -7.64 -9.83 3.54
C LEU A 140 -7.04 -10.35 2.23
N LYS A 141 -6.19 -9.56 1.56
CA LYS A 141 -5.47 -9.99 0.34
C LYS A 141 -4.49 -11.11 0.65
N ASN A 142 -3.71 -10.98 1.72
CA ASN A 142 -2.69 -11.95 2.09
C ASN A 142 -3.29 -13.29 2.54
N ASN A 143 -4.51 -13.30 3.08
CA ASN A 143 -5.20 -14.50 3.58
C ASN A 143 -6.42 -14.92 2.73
N LYS A 144 -6.39 -14.64 1.42
CA LYS A 144 -7.51 -14.87 0.50
C LYS A 144 -7.94 -16.34 0.38
N GLN A 145 -7.00 -17.28 0.47
CA GLN A 145 -7.29 -18.72 0.46
C GLN A 145 -8.21 -19.11 1.62
N ARG A 146 -7.91 -18.59 2.81
CA ARG A 146 -8.68 -18.81 4.03
C ARG A 146 -10.08 -18.18 3.96
N ALA A 147 -10.18 -16.99 3.36
CA ALA A 147 -11.46 -16.34 3.12
C ALA A 147 -12.34 -17.11 2.11
N ARG A 148 -11.72 -17.79 1.12
CA ARG A 148 -12.40 -18.66 0.15
C ARG A 148 -12.88 -19.97 0.78
N GLU A 149 -12.06 -20.62 1.59
CA GLU A 149 -12.42 -21.84 2.35
C GLU A 149 -13.59 -21.61 3.30
N GLN A 150 -13.71 -20.40 3.83
CA GLN A 150 -14.81 -19.94 4.69
C GLN A 150 -16.12 -19.60 3.93
N GLY A 151 -16.18 -19.78 2.60
CA GLY A 151 -17.38 -19.51 1.81
C GLY A 151 -17.80 -18.03 1.74
N ALA A 152 -16.95 -17.11 2.19
CA ALA A 152 -17.26 -15.68 2.28
C ALA A 152 -17.07 -14.91 0.95
N ALA A 153 -16.77 -15.61 -0.15
CA ALA A 153 -16.13 -15.03 -1.33
C ALA A 153 -17.05 -14.23 -2.27
N ASP A 154 -18.35 -14.52 -2.37
CA ASP A 154 -19.18 -13.87 -3.42
C ASP A 154 -19.98 -12.67 -2.90
N GLY A 155 -20.65 -12.80 -1.76
CA GLY A 155 -21.50 -11.74 -1.23
C GLY A 155 -20.72 -10.57 -0.61
N ALA A 156 -19.68 -10.88 0.17
CA ALA A 156 -18.92 -9.87 0.91
C ALA A 156 -17.89 -9.16 0.03
N LEU A 157 -17.27 -9.88 -0.91
CA LEU A 157 -16.40 -9.29 -1.93
C LEU A 157 -17.21 -8.39 -2.89
N GLY A 158 -18.43 -8.76 -3.25
CA GLY A 158 -19.35 -7.91 -4.02
C GLY A 158 -19.74 -6.62 -3.27
N ARG A 159 -19.98 -6.70 -1.95
CA ARG A 159 -20.20 -5.52 -1.10
C ARG A 159 -18.94 -4.67 -0.97
N LEU A 160 -17.77 -5.28 -0.78
CA LEU A 160 -16.48 -4.60 -0.77
C LEU A 160 -16.23 -3.90 -2.11
N GLN A 161 -16.51 -4.53 -3.25
CA GLN A 161 -16.41 -3.90 -4.57
C GLN A 161 -17.39 -2.73 -4.73
N LYS A 162 -18.66 -2.91 -4.33
CA LYS A 162 -19.67 -1.84 -4.37
C LYS A 162 -19.27 -0.65 -3.48
N TRP A 163 -18.59 -0.95 -2.39
CA TRP A 163 -18.15 0.02 -1.42
C TRP A 163 -16.81 0.69 -1.78
N LEU A 164 -15.83 -0.04 -2.33
CA LEU A 164 -14.61 0.52 -2.93
C LEU A 164 -14.96 1.50 -4.05
N LYS A 165 -16.06 1.24 -4.76
CA LYS A 165 -16.67 2.28 -5.61
C LYS A 165 -17.08 3.47 -4.73
N GLN A 166 -17.98 3.32 -3.77
CA GLN A 166 -18.40 4.46 -2.92
C GLN A 166 -17.26 5.26 -2.23
N LEU A 167 -16.18 4.62 -1.77
CA LEU A 167 -14.96 5.25 -1.22
C LEU A 167 -14.34 6.25 -2.19
N ALA A 168 -14.12 5.80 -3.42
CA ALA A 168 -13.50 6.63 -4.42
C ALA A 168 -14.45 7.77 -4.86
N SER A 169 -15.74 7.76 -4.50
CA SER A 169 -16.62 8.93 -4.69
C SER A 169 -16.40 10.09 -3.72
N LYS A 170 -15.78 9.87 -2.56
CA LYS A 170 -15.76 10.86 -1.47
C LYS A 170 -14.37 11.39 -1.09
N GLY A 171 -13.28 10.72 -1.47
CA GLY A 171 -11.90 11.20 -1.26
C GLY A 171 -11.38 12.01 -2.44
N GLN A 172 -10.92 13.23 -2.18
CA GLN A 172 -10.34 14.11 -3.21
C GLN A 172 -9.24 13.35 -3.99
N ARG A 173 -9.39 13.34 -5.32
CA ARG A 173 -8.63 12.65 -6.39
C ARG A 173 -9.30 11.41 -7.02
N MET A 174 -10.46 10.95 -6.55
CA MET A 174 -11.19 9.82 -7.16
C MET A 174 -12.62 10.12 -7.65
N ASN A 175 -12.99 11.39 -7.79
CA ASN A 175 -14.36 11.91 -7.95
C ASN A 175 -15.28 11.25 -9.02
N THR A 176 -14.77 10.46 -9.96
CA THR A 176 -15.56 9.88 -11.08
C THR A 176 -15.83 8.38 -10.91
N GLU A 177 -16.98 7.92 -11.41
CA GLU A 177 -17.36 6.49 -11.45
C GLU A 177 -16.34 5.62 -12.18
N VAL A 178 -15.61 6.21 -13.13
CA VAL A 178 -14.53 5.55 -13.85
C VAL A 178 -13.34 5.25 -12.93
N ARG A 179 -12.83 6.26 -12.19
CA ARG A 179 -11.69 6.06 -11.28
C ARG A 179 -12.00 5.01 -10.21
N ARG A 180 -13.23 5.03 -9.70
CA ARG A 180 -13.80 4.02 -8.80
C ARG A 180 -13.68 2.59 -9.34
N GLN A 181 -14.19 2.38 -10.55
CA GLN A 181 -14.19 1.05 -11.17
C GLN A 181 -12.77 0.55 -11.46
N ILE A 182 -11.88 1.44 -11.88
CA ILE A 182 -10.46 1.14 -12.11
C ILE A 182 -9.78 0.73 -10.80
N PHE A 183 -10.00 1.49 -9.72
CA PHE A 183 -9.42 1.18 -8.40
C PHE A 183 -9.83 -0.21 -7.92
N VAL A 184 -11.12 -0.52 -8.02
CA VAL A 184 -11.66 -1.84 -7.63
C VAL A 184 -11.04 -2.95 -8.47
N ALA A 185 -10.85 -2.72 -9.76
CA ALA A 185 -10.25 -3.70 -10.66
C ALA A 185 -8.77 -3.94 -10.31
N ILE A 186 -8.00 -2.89 -10.01
CA ILE A 186 -6.58 -2.99 -9.65
C ILE A 186 -6.41 -3.61 -8.26
N MET A 187 -7.19 -3.16 -7.26
CA MET A 187 -7.02 -3.63 -5.89
C MET A 187 -7.63 -4.99 -5.64
N GLY A 188 -8.68 -5.36 -6.36
CA GLY A 188 -9.33 -6.66 -6.20
C GLY A 188 -8.69 -7.80 -6.99
N ALA A 189 -7.70 -7.51 -7.83
CA ALA A 189 -7.04 -8.49 -8.70
C ALA A 189 -6.05 -9.37 -7.94
N ASP A 190 -5.88 -10.61 -8.42
CA ASP A 190 -4.91 -11.56 -7.88
C ASP A 190 -3.48 -11.30 -8.40
N ASP A 191 -3.35 -10.97 -9.68
CA ASP A 191 -2.10 -10.61 -10.33
C ASP A 191 -2.32 -9.53 -11.41
N TYR A 192 -1.23 -9.10 -12.07
CA TYR A 192 -1.31 -8.04 -13.08
C TYR A 192 -2.09 -8.48 -14.34
N ILE A 193 -2.19 -9.78 -14.61
CA ILE A 193 -2.92 -10.32 -15.76
C ILE A 193 -4.42 -10.27 -15.49
N ASP A 194 -4.86 -10.69 -14.30
CA ASP A 194 -6.23 -10.56 -13.83
C ASP A 194 -6.65 -9.08 -13.76
N ALA A 195 -5.79 -8.22 -13.22
CA ALA A 195 -6.02 -6.78 -13.21
C ALA A 195 -6.23 -6.21 -14.61
N HIS A 196 -5.33 -6.54 -15.54
CA HIS A 196 -5.45 -6.14 -16.94
C HIS A 196 -6.75 -6.66 -17.59
N GLY A 197 -7.10 -7.92 -17.35
CA GLY A 197 -8.33 -8.52 -17.84
C GLY A 197 -9.58 -7.82 -17.31
N ARG A 198 -9.61 -7.47 -16.01
CA ARG A 198 -10.69 -6.71 -15.39
C ARG A 198 -10.81 -5.29 -15.94
N LEU A 199 -9.69 -4.60 -16.10
CA LEU A 199 -9.66 -3.23 -16.66
C LEU A 199 -10.13 -3.21 -18.12
N THR A 200 -9.76 -4.21 -18.91
CA THR A 200 -10.21 -4.34 -20.31
C THR A 200 -11.72 -4.58 -20.39
N LYS A 201 -12.29 -5.34 -19.44
CA LYS A 201 -13.75 -5.59 -19.34
C LYS A 201 -14.56 -4.34 -18.99
N LEU A 202 -13.96 -3.29 -18.42
CA LEU A 202 -14.65 -2.03 -18.11
C LEU A 202 -15.07 -1.24 -19.37
N LYS A 203 -14.52 -1.58 -20.56
CA LYS A 203 -14.85 -0.95 -21.86
C LYS A 203 -14.85 0.59 -21.79
N LEU A 204 -13.82 1.15 -21.19
CA LEU A 204 -13.68 2.59 -21.02
C LEU A 204 -13.60 3.32 -22.36
N LYS A 205 -14.28 4.46 -22.47
CA LYS A 205 -14.16 5.36 -23.62
C LYS A 205 -12.74 5.92 -23.70
N ARG A 206 -12.25 6.29 -24.90
CA ARG A 206 -10.91 6.87 -25.09
C ARG A 206 -10.60 8.02 -24.14
N ALA A 207 -11.53 8.96 -23.96
CA ALA A 207 -11.38 10.08 -23.04
C ALA A 207 -11.23 9.69 -21.56
N GLN A 208 -11.67 8.48 -21.19
CA GLN A 208 -11.62 7.95 -19.82
C GLN A 208 -10.36 7.12 -19.56
N GLN A 209 -9.69 6.62 -20.60
CA GLN A 209 -8.49 5.77 -20.47
C GLN A 209 -7.32 6.44 -19.74
N PRO A 210 -7.08 7.77 -19.84
CA PRO A 210 -6.06 8.43 -19.01
C PRO A 210 -6.27 8.27 -17.50
N GLU A 211 -7.48 7.97 -17.05
CA GLU A 211 -7.76 7.71 -15.64
C GLU A 211 -7.13 6.40 -15.14
N LEU A 212 -6.85 5.45 -16.05
CA LEU A 212 -6.13 4.21 -15.71
C LEU A 212 -4.76 4.53 -15.13
N VAL A 213 -4.06 5.48 -15.74
CA VAL A 213 -2.73 5.93 -15.33
C VAL A 213 -2.79 6.61 -13.97
N ARG A 214 -3.70 7.56 -13.79
CA ARG A 214 -3.79 8.34 -12.54
C ARG A 214 -4.06 7.43 -11.34
N VAL A 215 -5.02 6.52 -11.48
CA VAL A 215 -5.35 5.55 -10.43
C VAL A 215 -4.16 4.64 -10.15
N LEU A 216 -3.48 4.14 -11.19
CA LEU A 216 -2.31 3.27 -11.03
C LEU A 216 -1.18 3.95 -10.26
N LEU A 217 -0.87 5.22 -10.57
CA LEU A 217 0.16 5.98 -9.84
C LEU A 217 -0.26 6.24 -8.39
N ASP A 218 -1.52 6.62 -8.14
CA ASP A 218 -2.01 6.87 -6.79
C ASP A 218 -1.95 5.59 -5.94
N CYS A 219 -2.39 4.45 -6.47
CA CYS A 219 -2.29 3.15 -5.79
C CYS A 219 -0.83 2.80 -5.49
N CYS A 220 0.06 2.86 -6.49
CA CYS A 220 1.48 2.54 -6.33
C CYS A 220 2.16 3.47 -5.30
N GLY A 221 1.80 4.75 -5.27
CA GLY A 221 2.35 5.74 -4.36
C GLY A 221 1.95 5.51 -2.89
N GLN A 222 0.80 4.90 -2.64
CA GLN A 222 0.27 4.63 -1.29
C GLN A 222 0.72 3.29 -0.70
N GLU A 223 1.34 2.42 -1.51
CA GLU A 223 1.87 1.14 -1.00
C GLU A 223 2.95 1.38 0.07
N GLY A 224 2.99 0.52 1.10
CA GLY A 224 4.04 0.60 2.11
C GLY A 224 5.43 0.31 1.55
N ILE A 225 5.52 -0.65 0.62
CA ILE A 225 6.73 -1.03 -0.10
C ILE A 225 6.39 -1.14 -1.58
N PHE A 226 7.29 -0.65 -2.44
CA PHE A 226 7.12 -0.75 -3.88
C PHE A 226 6.83 -2.18 -4.34
N ASN A 227 5.70 -2.36 -5.01
CA ASN A 227 5.26 -3.63 -5.55
C ASN A 227 5.41 -3.65 -7.08
N ARG A 228 6.19 -4.60 -7.60
CA ARG A 228 6.44 -4.78 -9.05
C ARG A 228 5.17 -5.06 -9.87
N TYR A 229 4.09 -5.49 -9.22
CA TYR A 229 2.76 -5.60 -9.83
C TYR A 229 2.36 -4.36 -10.65
N TYR A 230 2.60 -3.15 -10.12
CA TYR A 230 2.18 -1.91 -10.77
C TYR A 230 2.99 -1.59 -12.04
N SER A 231 4.28 -1.95 -12.09
CA SER A 231 5.10 -1.72 -13.29
C SER A 231 4.74 -2.68 -14.42
N LEU A 232 4.45 -3.94 -14.09
CA LEU A 232 3.98 -4.94 -15.06
C LEU A 232 2.61 -4.57 -15.61
N LEU A 233 1.68 -4.16 -14.72
CA LEU A 233 0.37 -3.69 -15.13
C LEU A 233 0.47 -2.44 -16.01
N GLY A 234 1.26 -1.45 -15.60
CA GLY A 234 1.44 -0.20 -16.34
C GLY A 234 2.01 -0.43 -17.74
N ALA A 235 3.03 -1.30 -17.87
CA ALA A 235 3.58 -1.67 -19.17
C ALA A 235 2.53 -2.35 -20.07
N ARG A 236 1.77 -3.30 -19.52
CA ARG A 236 0.72 -4.00 -20.25
C ARG A 236 -0.42 -3.08 -20.70
N LEU A 237 -0.78 -2.10 -19.87
CA LEU A 237 -1.77 -1.09 -20.21
C LEU A 237 -1.28 -0.17 -21.33
N CYS A 238 0.01 0.21 -21.35
CA CYS A 238 0.62 0.98 -22.44
C CYS A 238 0.62 0.22 -23.77
N GLU A 239 0.79 -1.11 -23.75
CA GLU A 239 0.68 -1.94 -24.96
C GLU A 239 -0.76 -2.01 -25.50
N THR A 240 -1.74 -2.00 -24.59
CA THR A 240 -3.15 -2.23 -24.95
C THR A 240 -3.88 -0.95 -25.35
N PHE A 241 -3.64 0.16 -24.62
CA PHE A 241 -4.37 1.40 -24.78
C PHE A 241 -3.43 2.52 -25.22
N ARG A 242 -3.57 2.98 -26.47
CA ARG A 242 -2.74 4.06 -27.03
C ARG A 242 -2.77 5.34 -26.17
N GLU A 243 -3.94 5.70 -25.64
CA GLU A 243 -4.12 6.90 -24.80
C GLU A 243 -3.34 6.80 -23.48
N VAL A 244 -3.17 5.59 -22.93
CA VAL A 244 -2.43 5.35 -21.68
C VAL A 244 -0.96 5.73 -21.86
N ARG A 245 -0.35 5.41 -23.01
CA ARG A 245 1.05 5.75 -23.30
C ARG A 245 1.31 7.26 -23.23
N PHE A 246 0.41 8.07 -23.79
CA PHE A 246 0.52 9.53 -23.70
C PHE A 246 0.20 10.03 -22.29
N ALA A 247 -0.87 9.52 -21.69
CA ALA A 247 -1.29 9.90 -20.33
C ALA A 247 -0.19 9.62 -19.28
N MET A 248 0.63 8.58 -19.47
CA MET A 248 1.74 8.26 -18.59
C MET A 248 2.75 9.42 -18.48
N ASN A 249 3.07 10.08 -19.59
CA ASN A 249 3.97 11.23 -19.60
C ASN A 249 3.39 12.40 -18.78
N PHE A 250 2.14 12.78 -19.05
CA PHE A 250 1.47 13.85 -18.32
C PHE A 250 1.35 13.57 -16.82
N ALA A 251 1.01 12.32 -16.45
CA ALA A 251 0.89 11.94 -15.05
C ALA A 251 2.23 12.04 -14.30
N PHE A 252 3.34 11.65 -14.93
CA PHE A 252 4.66 11.82 -14.34
C PHE A 252 5.08 13.29 -14.28
N TRP A 253 4.78 14.10 -15.29
CA TRP A 253 5.05 15.54 -15.23
C TRP A 253 4.29 16.23 -14.10
N ASP A 254 3.03 15.86 -13.89
CA ASP A 254 2.26 16.37 -12.76
C ASP A 254 2.82 15.88 -11.42
N ALA A 255 3.30 14.64 -11.35
CA ALA A 255 4.00 14.11 -10.18
C ALA A 255 5.29 14.89 -9.89
N PHE A 256 6.08 15.23 -10.92
CA PHE A 256 7.34 15.99 -10.76
C PHE A 256 7.11 17.37 -10.15
N LYS A 257 6.03 18.05 -10.53
CA LYS A 257 5.64 19.35 -9.96
C LYS A 257 5.25 19.25 -8.49
N GLN A 258 4.69 18.12 -8.07
CA GLN A 258 4.16 17.89 -6.72
C GLN A 258 5.15 17.13 -5.80
N LEU A 259 6.39 16.91 -6.24
CA LEU A 259 7.36 16.12 -5.46
C LEU A 259 7.58 16.69 -4.06
N GLY A 260 7.51 18.01 -3.86
CA GLY A 260 7.66 18.64 -2.54
C GLY A 260 6.62 18.16 -1.52
N ASP A 261 5.40 17.85 -1.97
CA ASP A 261 4.28 17.43 -1.13
C ASP A 261 4.26 15.93 -0.87
N PHE A 262 5.14 15.17 -1.53
CA PHE A 262 5.18 13.71 -1.37
C PHE A 262 5.85 13.32 -0.06
N THR A 263 5.26 12.34 0.61
CA THR A 263 5.95 11.57 1.64
C THR A 263 7.16 10.84 1.04
N LEU A 264 8.14 10.50 1.88
CA LEU A 264 9.32 9.75 1.45
C LEU A 264 8.96 8.42 0.77
N HIS A 265 8.00 7.68 1.32
CA HIS A 265 7.56 6.40 0.73
C HIS A 265 6.91 6.61 -0.64
N ARG A 266 6.03 7.62 -0.78
CA ARG A 266 5.35 7.92 -2.04
C ARG A 266 6.33 8.33 -3.13
N ALA A 267 7.29 9.19 -2.78
CA ALA A 267 8.37 9.58 -3.68
C ALA A 267 9.18 8.36 -4.12
N ALA A 268 9.60 7.49 -3.19
CA ALA A 268 10.39 6.30 -3.50
C ALA A 268 9.64 5.32 -4.42
N ASN A 269 8.37 5.02 -4.12
CA ASN A 269 7.57 4.10 -4.94
C ASN A 269 7.32 4.65 -6.35
N THR A 270 7.01 5.94 -6.45
CA THR A 270 6.77 6.60 -7.74
C THR A 270 8.05 6.64 -8.59
N ALA A 271 9.21 6.89 -7.96
CA ALA A 271 10.52 6.85 -8.62
C ALA A 271 10.84 5.45 -9.17
N LYS A 272 10.62 4.40 -8.36
CA LYS A 272 10.81 3.01 -8.79
C LYS A 272 9.87 2.61 -9.92
N LEU A 273 8.61 3.03 -9.86
CA LEU A 273 7.65 2.80 -10.93
C LEU A 273 8.11 3.43 -12.25
N LEU A 274 8.56 4.69 -12.21
CA LEU A 274 9.08 5.39 -13.38
C LEU A 274 10.28 4.65 -14.00
N ALA A 275 11.26 4.27 -13.18
CA ALA A 275 12.45 3.54 -13.64
C ALA A 275 12.08 2.23 -14.34
N GLN A 276 11.21 1.42 -13.73
CA GLN A 276 10.81 0.14 -14.30
C GLN A 276 9.98 0.29 -15.59
N LEU A 277 9.11 1.31 -15.68
CA LEU A 277 8.34 1.58 -16.89
C LEU A 277 9.22 2.08 -18.04
N LEU A 278 10.27 2.83 -17.71
CA LEU A 278 11.26 3.32 -18.68
C LEU A 278 12.11 2.17 -19.22
N CYS A 279 12.63 1.29 -18.35
CA CYS A 279 13.35 0.07 -18.74
C CYS A 279 12.52 -0.86 -19.63
N LYS A 280 11.21 -0.93 -19.40
CA LYS A 280 10.28 -1.72 -20.21
C LYS A 280 9.86 -1.05 -21.53
N GLY A 281 10.31 0.18 -21.81
CA GLY A 281 9.92 0.93 -23.01
C GLY A 281 8.45 1.39 -23.00
N ALA A 282 7.77 1.31 -21.85
CA ALA A 282 6.39 1.76 -21.70
C ALA A 282 6.29 3.29 -21.63
N VAL A 283 7.34 3.93 -21.10
CA VAL A 283 7.51 5.39 -21.04
C VAL A 283 8.82 5.78 -21.73
N PRO A 284 8.81 6.74 -22.66
CA PRO A 284 10.04 7.20 -23.30
C PRO A 284 10.89 8.06 -22.35
N VAL A 285 12.21 8.08 -22.56
CA VAL A 285 13.16 8.97 -21.85
C VAL A 285 12.78 10.45 -21.95
N SER A 286 12.09 10.85 -23.01
CA SER A 286 11.64 12.24 -23.19
C SER A 286 10.77 12.75 -22.04
N VAL A 287 10.17 11.87 -21.23
CA VAL A 287 9.46 12.24 -20.00
C VAL A 287 10.35 13.07 -19.06
N LEU A 288 11.67 12.88 -19.09
CA LEU A 288 12.64 13.55 -18.23
C LEU A 288 13.02 14.96 -18.73
N LYS A 289 12.71 15.34 -19.98
CA LYS A 289 13.10 16.65 -20.56
C LYS A 289 12.52 17.85 -19.80
N VAL A 290 11.43 17.68 -19.07
CA VAL A 290 10.79 18.76 -18.30
C VAL A 290 11.49 19.04 -16.97
N VAL A 291 12.45 18.20 -16.56
CA VAL A 291 13.11 18.28 -15.26
C VAL A 291 14.24 19.30 -15.34
N LYS A 292 14.19 20.29 -14.43
CA LYS A 292 15.29 21.23 -14.22
C LYS A 292 16.29 20.60 -13.26
N TRP A 293 17.38 20.04 -13.78
CA TRP A 293 18.38 19.32 -12.97
C TRP A 293 19.21 20.21 -12.03
N HIS A 294 19.12 21.54 -12.19
CA HIS A 294 19.75 22.51 -11.31
C HIS A 294 18.81 22.95 -10.17
N GLY A 295 19.34 23.14 -8.96
CA GLY A 295 18.59 23.72 -7.84
C GLY A 295 17.38 22.91 -7.38
N LEU A 296 17.44 21.58 -7.51
CA LEU A 296 16.36 20.69 -7.09
C LEU A 296 16.17 20.73 -5.55
N PRO A 297 14.92 20.74 -5.05
CA PRO A 297 14.65 20.63 -3.62
C PRO A 297 15.03 19.25 -3.09
N GLU A 298 15.26 19.13 -1.78
CA GLU A 298 15.74 17.88 -1.15
C GLU A 298 14.87 16.66 -1.48
N ARG A 299 13.55 16.82 -1.48
CA ARG A 299 12.62 15.74 -1.82
C ARG A 299 12.74 15.29 -3.28
N ALA A 300 13.02 16.21 -4.21
CA ALA A 300 13.25 15.88 -5.60
C ALA A 300 14.63 15.22 -5.79
N ILE A 301 15.67 15.67 -5.07
CA ILE A 301 16.98 15.01 -5.07
C ILE A 301 16.82 13.55 -4.63
N PHE A 302 16.11 13.31 -3.52
CA PHE A 302 15.81 11.96 -3.04
C PHE A 302 15.06 11.13 -4.08
N PHE A 303 14.02 11.69 -4.71
CA PHE A 303 13.27 11.01 -5.77
C PHE A 303 14.18 10.54 -6.91
N TRP A 304 15.03 11.44 -7.42
CA TRP A 304 15.92 11.13 -8.55
C TRP A 304 17.07 10.19 -8.17
N GLN A 305 17.54 10.24 -6.92
CA GLN A 305 18.47 9.24 -6.38
C GLN A 305 17.85 7.84 -6.39
N VAL A 306 16.62 7.69 -5.89
CA VAL A 306 15.91 6.39 -5.90
C VAL A 306 15.64 5.92 -7.32
N PHE A 307 15.23 6.82 -8.22
CA PHE A 307 15.01 6.51 -9.63
C PHE A 307 16.28 5.96 -10.29
N LEU A 308 17.44 6.63 -10.10
CA LEU A 308 18.71 6.20 -10.68
C LEU A 308 19.22 4.88 -10.09
N ILE A 309 19.09 4.68 -8.77
CA ILE A 309 19.44 3.39 -8.16
C ILE A 309 18.60 2.26 -8.76
N GLU A 310 17.28 2.45 -8.91
CA GLU A 310 16.41 1.43 -9.50
C GLU A 310 16.74 1.20 -10.98
N LEU A 311 17.06 2.25 -11.74
CA LEU A 311 17.48 2.16 -13.14
C LEU A 311 18.78 1.37 -13.30
N LEU A 312 19.79 1.63 -12.45
CA LEU A 312 21.07 0.94 -12.45
C LEU A 312 20.95 -0.52 -12.00
N SER A 313 19.93 -0.83 -11.20
CA SER A 313 19.65 -2.20 -10.74
C SER A 313 18.90 -3.04 -11.77
N ALA A 314 18.42 -2.43 -12.87
CA ALA A 314 17.74 -3.13 -13.94
C ALA A 314 18.71 -3.98 -14.77
N PRO A 315 18.22 -5.02 -15.50
CA PRO A 315 19.06 -5.81 -16.39
C PRO A 315 19.76 -4.91 -17.43
N ALA A 316 21.04 -5.15 -17.68
CA ALA A 316 21.88 -4.31 -18.56
C ALA A 316 21.28 -4.11 -19.97
N ALA A 317 20.56 -5.09 -20.51
CA ALA A 317 19.89 -4.97 -21.80
C ALA A 317 18.74 -3.94 -21.76
N GLU A 318 17.90 -3.99 -20.72
CA GLU A 318 16.80 -3.04 -20.53
C GLU A 318 17.34 -1.63 -20.24
N GLN A 319 18.38 -1.53 -19.40
CA GLN A 319 19.05 -0.27 -19.09
C GLN A 319 19.64 0.37 -20.36
N ARG A 320 20.35 -0.40 -21.20
CA ARG A 320 20.92 0.13 -22.46
C ARG A 320 19.82 0.59 -23.40
N ALA A 321 18.78 -0.21 -23.61
CA ALA A 321 17.66 0.15 -24.48
C ALA A 321 16.98 1.44 -24.01
N ALA A 322 16.83 1.59 -22.70
CA ALA A 322 16.33 2.80 -22.06
C ALA A 322 17.21 4.03 -22.33
N MET A 323 18.54 3.89 -22.34
CA MET A 323 19.46 5.03 -22.45
C MET A 323 19.82 5.42 -23.89
N VAL A 324 19.58 4.57 -24.88
CA VAL A 324 19.84 4.88 -26.31
C VAL A 324 19.30 6.24 -26.76
N PRO A 325 18.07 6.66 -26.39
CA PRO A 325 17.54 7.98 -26.80
C PRO A 325 18.28 9.19 -26.22
N LEU A 326 19.10 9.04 -25.16
CA LEU A 326 19.92 10.13 -24.63
C LEU A 326 21.14 10.44 -25.50
N ARG A 327 21.45 9.56 -26.47
CA ARG A 327 22.54 9.77 -27.43
C ARG A 327 22.17 10.69 -28.59
N ASP A 328 20.90 11.07 -28.68
CA ASP A 328 20.44 11.99 -29.70
C ASP A 328 20.92 13.42 -29.37
N PRO A 329 21.55 14.14 -30.32
CA PRO A 329 21.98 15.52 -30.12
C PRO A 329 20.87 16.48 -29.68
N GLU A 330 19.61 16.22 -30.03
CA GLU A 330 18.46 17.04 -29.59
C GLU A 330 18.16 16.94 -28.08
N VAL A 331 18.89 16.10 -27.36
CA VAL A 331 18.68 15.77 -25.95
C VAL A 331 19.93 16.12 -25.11
N SER A 332 20.90 16.85 -25.67
CA SER A 332 22.16 17.24 -24.99
C SER A 332 21.90 17.90 -23.64
N ASP A 333 20.98 18.86 -23.55
CA ASP A 333 20.68 19.58 -22.30
C ASP A 333 20.21 18.66 -21.18
N LEU A 334 19.38 17.66 -21.51
CA LEU A 334 18.91 16.66 -20.56
C LEU A 334 20.05 15.75 -20.13
N ARG A 335 20.89 15.32 -21.07
CA ARG A 335 22.04 14.46 -20.82
C ARG A 335 23.06 15.14 -19.91
N ASP A 336 23.43 16.37 -20.22
CA ASP A 336 24.41 17.14 -19.45
C ASP A 336 23.87 17.44 -18.04
N GLY A 337 22.59 17.81 -17.94
CA GLY A 337 21.92 18.00 -16.65
C GLY A 337 21.91 16.73 -15.80
N LEU A 338 21.65 15.57 -16.42
CA LEU A 338 21.65 14.27 -15.76
C LEU A 338 23.07 13.87 -15.29
N LEU A 339 24.09 14.08 -16.12
CA LEU A 339 25.49 13.83 -15.77
C LEU A 339 25.94 14.65 -14.57
N VAL A 340 25.65 15.96 -14.58
CA VAL A 340 25.95 16.85 -13.44
C VAL A 340 25.23 16.38 -12.17
N PHE A 341 23.97 15.96 -12.29
CA PHE A 341 23.21 15.42 -11.15
C PHE A 341 23.84 14.13 -10.61
N ILE A 342 24.23 13.20 -11.50
CA ILE A 342 24.87 11.94 -11.14
C ILE A 342 26.17 12.20 -10.36
N GLU A 343 27.04 13.06 -10.89
CA GLU A 343 28.32 13.40 -10.26
C GLU A 343 28.13 14.01 -8.87
N ARG A 344 27.19 14.94 -8.74
CA ARG A 344 26.98 15.68 -7.50
C ARG A 344 26.25 14.88 -6.42
N HIS A 345 25.24 14.10 -6.79
CA HIS A 345 24.28 13.52 -5.85
C HIS A 345 24.27 11.98 -5.80
N VAL A 346 24.81 11.29 -6.81
CA VAL A 346 24.67 9.83 -6.94
C VAL A 346 26.01 9.11 -6.78
N ARG A 347 27.09 9.59 -7.40
CA ARG A 347 28.39 8.90 -7.39
C ARG A 347 28.89 8.57 -5.98
N ARG A 348 28.89 9.55 -5.07
CA ARG A 348 29.30 9.35 -3.67
C ARG A 348 28.35 8.44 -2.87
N MET A 349 27.06 8.46 -3.21
CA MET A 349 26.06 7.62 -2.55
C MET A 349 26.23 6.15 -2.95
N VAL A 350 26.41 5.90 -4.25
CA VAL A 350 26.64 4.56 -4.80
C VAL A 350 27.92 3.95 -4.24
N SER A 351 29.02 4.68 -4.23
CA SER A 351 30.30 4.14 -3.71
C SER A 351 30.25 3.78 -2.22
N LYS A 352 29.45 4.51 -1.42
CA LYS A 352 29.33 4.26 0.03
C LYS A 352 28.26 3.23 0.41
N GLN A 353 27.11 3.24 -0.26
CA GLN A 353 25.92 2.50 0.15
C GLN A 353 25.54 1.36 -0.81
N HIS A 354 25.98 1.44 -2.07
CA HIS A 354 25.61 0.48 -3.12
C HIS A 354 26.83 0.10 -3.98
N ALA A 355 27.90 -0.39 -3.34
CA ALA A 355 29.18 -0.65 -4.02
C ALA A 355 29.05 -1.50 -5.30
N ALA A 356 28.12 -2.46 -5.32
CA ALA A 356 27.81 -3.30 -6.48
C ALA A 356 27.30 -2.53 -7.72
N LEU A 357 26.75 -1.32 -7.55
CA LEU A 357 26.25 -0.48 -8.63
C LEU A 357 27.32 0.49 -9.18
N SER A 358 28.55 0.45 -8.65
CA SER A 358 29.62 1.37 -9.07
C SER A 358 30.05 1.14 -10.52
N GLU A 359 30.17 -0.12 -10.94
CA GLU A 359 30.49 -0.49 -12.33
C GLU A 359 29.34 -0.14 -13.29
N PRO A 360 28.08 -0.53 -13.04
CA PRO A 360 26.93 -0.07 -13.85
C PRO A 360 26.81 1.44 -13.96
N LEU A 361 27.14 2.17 -12.89
CA LEU A 361 27.14 3.63 -12.90
C LEU A 361 28.24 4.20 -13.80
N GLN A 362 29.45 3.66 -13.72
CA GLN A 362 30.54 4.13 -14.56
C GLN A 362 30.26 3.87 -16.04
N LEU A 363 29.74 2.68 -16.37
CA LEU A 363 29.32 2.36 -17.74
C LEU A 363 28.22 3.31 -18.25
N LEU A 364 27.30 3.72 -17.38
CA LEU A 364 26.28 4.71 -17.73
C LEU A 364 26.92 6.06 -18.05
N ILE A 365 27.81 6.56 -17.19
CA ILE A 365 28.51 7.84 -17.38
C ILE A 365 29.29 7.81 -18.70
N ASP A 366 30.12 6.78 -18.91
CA ASP A 366 30.91 6.63 -20.14
C ASP A 366 30.00 6.60 -21.39
N SER A 367 28.85 5.93 -21.30
CA SER A 367 27.90 5.82 -22.41
C SER A 367 27.18 7.13 -22.75
N LEU A 368 27.14 8.08 -21.82
CA LEU A 368 26.55 9.41 -21.98
C LEU A 368 27.62 10.43 -22.40
N ASP A 369 28.85 10.34 -21.91
CA ASP A 369 29.97 11.21 -22.30
C ASP A 369 30.45 10.95 -23.75
N THR A 370 30.25 9.73 -24.26
CA THR A 370 30.67 9.32 -25.61
C THR A 370 29.64 9.59 -26.71
N ALA A 371 28.50 10.22 -26.37
CA ALA A 371 27.39 10.52 -27.27
C ALA A 371 27.15 12.02 -27.42
#